data_AF-B4IV00-F1
#
_entry.id   AF-B4IV00-F1
#
_cell.length_a   1.000
_cell.length_b   1.000
_cell.length_c   1.000
_cell.angle_alpha   90.00
_cell.angle_beta   90.00
_cell.angle_gamma   90.00
#
_symmetry.space_group_name_H-M   'P 1'
#
loop_
_entity.id
_entity.type
_entity.pdbx_description
1 polymer ?
#
loop_
_entity_poly.entity_id
_entity_poly.type
_entity_poly.pdbx_seq_one_letter_code
_entity_poly.pdbx_strand_id
1 'polypeptide(L)' 'MATATAMAMAYNLALKPADLARDERQHIQKKTFTKWINSHLIDTQCTPVKDLFLDLRDGHRLLALLSTLTHTSL' A
#
# COMPACT_ATOMS: atom_id res chain seq x y z
N MET A 1 22.05 -16.93 28.29
CA MET A 1 22.45 -15.54 27.96
C MET A 1 23.16 -15.42 26.60
N ALA A 2 23.99 -16.38 26.17
CA ALA A 2 24.73 -16.29 24.89
C ALA A 2 23.94 -16.65 23.61
N THR A 3 22.73 -17.24 23.71
CA THR A 3 21.98 -17.74 22.55
C THR A 3 21.04 -16.71 21.90
N ALA A 4 20.44 -15.82 22.69
CA ALA A 4 19.50 -14.80 22.18
C ALA A 4 20.19 -13.75 21.29
N THR A 5 21.40 -13.32 21.69
CA THR A 5 22.19 -12.35 20.93
C THR A 5 22.67 -12.93 19.60
N ALA A 6 23.06 -14.20 19.56
CA ALA A 6 23.45 -14.89 18.33
C ALA A 6 22.27 -15.04 17.34
N MET A 7 21.06 -15.36 17.84
CA MET A 7 19.84 -15.37 17.02
C MET A 7 19.48 -13.98 16.47
N ALA A 8 19.59 -12.93 17.30
CA ALA A 8 19.35 -11.55 16.85
C ALA A 8 20.36 -11.10 15.78
N MET A 9 21.64 -11.46 15.93
CA MET A 9 22.68 -11.21 14.94
C MET A 9 22.44 -11.99 13.64
N ALA A 10 22.02 -13.27 13.73
CA ALA A 10 21.67 -14.08 12.56
C ALA A 10 20.42 -13.54 11.82
N TYR A 11 19.41 -13.06 12.55
CA TYR A 11 18.24 -12.38 11.97
C TYR A 11 18.64 -11.10 11.22
N ASN A 12 19.49 -10.28 11.83
CA ASN A 12 20.03 -9.06 11.22
C ASN A 12 20.96 -9.34 10.03
N LEU A 13 21.56 -10.52 9.95
CA LEU A 13 22.41 -10.95 8.83
C LEU A 13 21.61 -11.56 7.68
N ALA A 14 20.50 -12.26 7.99
CA ALA A 14 19.61 -12.87 7.01
C ALA A 14 18.70 -11.86 6.30
N LEU A 15 18.34 -10.75 6.97
CA LEU A 15 17.64 -9.62 6.38
C LEU A 15 18.64 -8.53 6.05
N LYS A 16 18.98 -8.37 4.77
CA LYS A 16 19.85 -7.27 4.35
C LYS A 16 19.16 -5.96 4.73
N PRO A 17 19.87 -4.96 5.31
CA PRO A 17 19.27 -3.68 5.69
C PRO A 17 18.51 -2.99 4.54
N ALA A 18 18.96 -3.22 3.30
CA ALA A 18 18.30 -2.75 2.08
C ALA A 18 16.90 -3.35 1.87
N ASP A 19 16.67 -4.61 2.25
CA ASP A 19 15.38 -5.29 2.10
C ASP A 19 14.37 -4.75 3.12
N LEU A 20 14.78 -4.53 4.38
CA LEU A 20 13.93 -3.87 5.39
C LEU A 20 13.56 -2.43 4.99
N ALA A 21 14.53 -1.66 4.50
CA ALA A 21 14.29 -0.31 4.02
C ALA A 21 13.37 -0.28 2.80
N ARG A 22 13.44 -1.30 1.94
CA ARG A 22 12.57 -1.46 0.78
C ARG A 22 11.15 -1.83 1.21
N ASP A 23 11.00 -2.77 2.14
CA ASP A 23 9.69 -3.19 2.66
C ASP A 23 8.97 -2.03 3.35
N GLU A 24 9.68 -1.24 4.15
CA GLU A 24 9.14 -0.03 4.78
C GLU A 24 8.70 0.99 3.72
N ARG A 25 9.52 1.24 2.70
CA ARG A 25 9.15 2.12 1.58
C ARG A 25 7.90 1.63 0.85
N GLN A 26 7.80 0.33 0.59
CA GLN A 26 6.63 -0.28 -0.04
C GLN A 26 5.38 -0.13 0.83
N HIS A 27 5.51 -0.35 2.15
CA HIS A 27 4.42 -0.16 3.10
C HIS A 27 3.92 1.30 3.11
N ILE A 28 4.84 2.27 3.21
CA ILE A 28 4.53 3.70 3.19
C ILE A 28 3.86 4.07 1.87
N GLN A 29 4.38 3.61 0.73
CA GLN A 29 3.78 3.88 -0.58
C GLN A 29 2.36 3.31 -0.68
N LYS A 30 2.15 2.04 -0.29
CA LYS A 30 0.82 1.42 -0.30
C LYS A 30 -0.16 2.22 0.56
N LYS A 31 0.25 2.62 1.77
CA LYS A 31 -0.57 3.39 2.71
C LYS A 31 -0.91 4.78 2.17
N THR A 32 0.09 5.50 1.67
CA THR A 32 -0.09 6.84 1.11
C THR A 32 -1.02 6.80 -0.10
N PHE A 33 -0.79 5.86 -1.02
CA PHE A 33 -1.61 5.74 -2.22
C PHE A 33 -3.05 5.31 -1.90
N THR A 34 -3.23 4.38 -0.95
CA THR A 34 -4.57 3.98 -0.47
C THR A 34 -5.34 5.17 0.12
N LYS A 35 -4.70 5.99 0.95
CA LYS A 35 -5.32 7.20 1.51
C LYS A 35 -5.67 8.22 0.42
N TRP A 36 -4.77 8.42 -0.54
CA TRP A 36 -4.99 9.34 -1.64
C TRP A 36 -6.20 8.92 -2.49
N ILE A 37 -6.30 7.63 -2.87
CA ILE A 37 -7.46 7.12 -3.60
C ILE A 37 -8.75 7.32 -2.79
N ASN A 38 -8.73 6.97 -1.51
CA ASN A 38 -9.91 7.12 -0.65
C ASN A 38 -10.36 8.59 -0.52
N SER A 39 -9.42 9.54 -0.54
CA SER A 39 -9.75 10.97 -0.53
C SER A 39 -10.46 11.42 -1.81
N HIS A 40 -10.18 10.79 -2.95
CA HIS A 40 -10.85 11.12 -4.23
C HIS A 40 -12.17 10.37 -4.41
N LEU A 41 -12.30 9.19 -3.82
CA LEU A 41 -13.52 8.38 -3.94
C LEU A 41 -14.56 8.66 -2.84
N ILE A 42 -14.25 9.53 -1.87
CA ILE A 42 -15.12 9.79 -0.71
C ILE A 42 -16.52 10.28 -1.10
N ASP A 43 -16.63 11.07 -2.17
CA ASP A 43 -17.90 11.61 -2.67
C ASP A 43 -18.54 10.74 -3.76
N THR A 44 -17.97 9.57 -4.03
CA THR A 44 -18.52 8.60 -5.00
C THR A 44 -19.33 7.52 -4.28
N GLN A 45 -20.08 6.71 -5.04
CA GLN A 45 -20.75 5.51 -4.50
C GLN A 45 -19.80 4.33 -4.25
N CYS A 46 -18.50 4.48 -4.51
CA CYS A 46 -17.53 3.40 -4.32
C CYS A 46 -17.29 3.14 -2.84
N THR A 47 -17.17 1.86 -2.46
CA THR A 47 -16.69 1.50 -1.12
C THR A 47 -15.22 1.91 -0.95
N PRO A 48 -14.77 2.24 0.28
CA PRO A 48 -13.36 2.59 0.53
C PRO A 48 -12.40 1.45 0.19
N VAL A 49 -11.23 1.80 -0.35
CA VAL A 49 -10.11 0.88 -0.61
C VAL A 49 -9.46 0.49 0.72
N LYS A 50 -9.43 -0.81 1.00
CA LYS A 50 -8.81 -1.43 2.19
C LYS A 50 -7.60 -2.26 1.80
N ASP A 51 -7.70 -3.03 0.71
CA ASP A 51 -6.55 -3.68 0.08
C ASP A 51 -6.40 -3.20 -1.36
N LEU A 52 -5.32 -2.43 -1.58
CA LEU A 52 -5.02 -1.80 -2.87
C LEU A 52 -5.04 -2.78 -4.06
N PHE A 53 -4.55 -4.01 -3.89
CA PHE A 53 -4.40 -4.95 -5.00
C PHE A 53 -5.69 -5.72 -5.26
N LEU A 54 -6.47 -6.03 -4.22
CA LEU A 54 -7.74 -6.72 -4.36
C LEU A 54 -8.85 -5.76 -4.83
N ASP A 55 -8.93 -4.58 -4.22
CA ASP A 55 -10.03 -3.63 -4.44
C ASP A 55 -9.94 -2.89 -5.79
N LEU A 56 -8.75 -2.83 -6.41
CA LEU A 56 -8.56 -2.20 -7.73
C LEU A 56 -8.53 -3.21 -8.88
N ARG A 57 -8.59 -4.52 -8.58
CA ARG A 57 -8.34 -5.59 -9.56
C ARG A 57 -9.35 -5.63 -10.70
N ASP A 58 -10.63 -5.36 -10.40
CA ASP A 58 -11.73 -5.42 -11.37
C ASP A 58 -11.84 -4.15 -12.23
N GLY A 59 -11.13 -3.08 -11.86
CA GLY A 59 -11.08 -1.81 -12.59
C GLY A 59 -12.22 -0.82 -12.28
N HIS A 60 -13.28 -1.20 -11.55
CA HIS A 60 -14.42 -0.30 -11.32
C HIS A 60 -14.02 0.97 -10.56
N ARG A 61 -13.22 0.81 -9.50
CA ARG A 61 -12.72 1.94 -8.71
C ARG A 61 -11.67 2.75 -9.47
N LEU A 62 -10.94 2.12 -10.39
CA LEU A 62 -10.00 2.82 -11.27
C LEU A 62 -10.75 3.73 -12.25
N LEU A 63 -11.87 3.27 -12.81
CA LEU A 63 -12.73 4.08 -13.67
C LEU A 63 -13.33 5.26 -12.89
N ALA A 64 -13.89 5.01 -11.70
CA ALA A 64 -14.41 6.07 -10.84
C ALA A 64 -13.34 7.11 -10.47
N LEU A 65 -12.14 6.64 -10.14
CA LEU A 65 -10.99 7.51 -9.85
C LEU A 65 -10.61 8.35 -11.07
N LEU A 66 -10.56 7.77 -12.28
CA LEU A 66 -10.28 8.49 -13.52
C LEU A 66 -11.35 9.55 -13.80
N SER A 67 -12.63 9.21 -13.65
CA SER A 67 -13.74 10.16 -13.80
C SER A 67 -13.60 11.35 -12.84
N THR A 68 -13.31 11.09 -11.56
CA THR A 68 -13.13 12.15 -10.56
C THR A 68 -11.92 13.03 -10.87
N LEU A 69 -10.77 12.44 -11.23
CA LEU A 69 -9.53 13.20 -11.47
C LEU A 69 -9.58 14.03 -12.76
N THR A 70 -10.30 13.55 -13.77
CA THR A 70 -10.42 14.23 -15.07
C THR A 70 -11.64 15.13 -15.16
N HIS A 71 -12.54 15.06 -14.17
CA HIS A 71 -13.85 15.70 -14.18
C HIS A 71 -14.70 15.31 -15.40
N THR A 72 -14.61 14.04 -15.81
CA THR A 72 -15.37 13.50 -16.96
C THR A 72 -16.24 12.31 -16.55
N SER A 73 -17.38 12.12 -17.22
CA SER A 73 -18.20 10.91 -17.06
C SER A 73 -17.65 9.83 -17.99
N LEU A 74 -17.23 8.70 -17.42
CA LEU A 74 -16.77 7.51 -18.14
C LEU A 74 -17.82 6.40 -18.08
#